data_AF-A0A1Q7RML7-F1
#
_entry.id   AF-A0A1Q7RML7-F1
#
_cell.length_a   1.000
_cell.length_b   1.000
_cell.length_c   1.000
_cell.angle_alpha   90.00
_cell.angle_beta   90.00
_cell.angle_gamma   90.00
#
_symmetry.space_group_name_H-M   'P 1'
#
loop_
_entity.id
_entity.type
_entity.pdbx_description
1 polymer ?
#
loop_
_entity_poly.entity_id
_entity_poly.type
_entity_poly.pdbx_seq_one_letter_code
_entity_poly.pdbx_strand_id
1 'polypeptide(L)'
;MSAFSGGDRDHTSDRSERACPAPSAGGLRGLDRHLVSLVAPASFEAEHYRMLRARLESRQEGKALQVIAVTSATIGDGKTTTAINLAGALAQAREARVLLVDADLRRPSVALQLGLDDPRGAGLADAILDPERSLESVILRRLPLNLGVLTAGRLPPAPYEALKSPRLGALFEQARRLFDYIVVDTPPLVPVPDCRLLARWVDGLLMVVAAHRTPRKLVEEGLNLVDPAKAIGVVFNGERRSRSGYYGYYHAYGRPPGRARRSGARSPAHDTLR
;
A
#
# COMPACT_ATOMS: atom_id res chain seq x y z
N MET A 1 30.90 -56.61 -25.47
CA MET A 1 29.76 -56.13 -26.26
C MET A 1 28.71 -55.67 -25.24
N SER A 2 28.76 -54.39 -24.86
CA SER A 2 27.95 -53.28 -25.42
C SER A 2 26.60 -53.16 -24.70
N ALA A 3 26.09 -52.02 -24.29
CA ALA A 3 26.60 -50.67 -24.08
C ALA A 3 25.47 -49.96 -23.28
N PHE A 4 25.84 -48.98 -22.46
CA PHE A 4 24.91 -48.02 -21.85
C PHE A 4 24.11 -47.26 -22.94
N SER A 5 22.81 -47.12 -22.74
CA SER A 5 21.93 -46.12 -23.37
C SER A 5 20.93 -45.74 -22.29
N GLY A 6 20.98 -44.55 -21.70
CA GLY A 6 20.81 -43.27 -22.37
C GLY A 6 19.37 -42.85 -22.10
N GLY A 7 19.15 -42.24 -20.93
CA GLY A 7 17.85 -41.75 -20.50
C GLY A 7 17.67 -40.30 -20.94
N ASP A 8 16.55 -40.03 -21.61
CA ASP A 8 16.03 -38.68 -21.81
C ASP A 8 14.58 -38.66 -21.32
N ARG A 9 14.38 -38.02 -20.17
CA ARG A 9 13.07 -37.58 -19.68
C ARG A 9 12.96 -36.08 -19.98
N ASP A 10 12.45 -35.75 -21.15
CA ASP A 10 11.98 -34.40 -21.44
C ASP A 10 10.64 -34.18 -20.70
N HIS A 11 10.75 -33.67 -19.47
CA HIS A 11 9.65 -32.99 -18.78
C HIS A 11 9.76 -31.48 -19.04
N THR A 12 9.40 -31.07 -20.26
CA THR A 12 9.07 -29.67 -20.54
C THR A 12 7.70 -29.39 -19.91
N SER A 13 7.70 -29.00 -18.65
CA SER A 13 6.53 -28.45 -17.97
C SER A 13 6.28 -27.04 -18.50
N ASP A 14 5.33 -26.96 -19.45
CA ASP A 14 4.69 -25.74 -19.91
C ASP A 14 3.92 -25.10 -18.74
N ARG A 15 4.64 -24.36 -17.89
CA ARG A 15 4.03 -23.42 -16.94
C ARG A 15 3.71 -22.14 -17.71
N SER A 16 2.61 -22.19 -18.45
CA SER A 16 1.94 -21.00 -18.97
C SER A 16 1.75 -20.00 -17.82
N GLU A 17 2.40 -18.84 -17.92
CA GLU A 17 2.17 -17.66 -17.08
C GLU A 17 0.69 -17.29 -17.12
N ARG A 18 -0.07 -17.75 -16.12
CA ARG A 18 -1.44 -17.29 -15.92
C ARG A 18 -1.37 -15.91 -15.30
N ALA A 19 -1.50 -14.90 -16.16
CA ALA A 19 -1.73 -13.52 -15.76
C ALA A 19 -2.82 -13.46 -14.68
N CYS A 20 -2.53 -12.77 -13.57
CA CYS A 20 -3.49 -12.54 -12.50
C CYS A 20 -4.76 -11.87 -13.08
N PRO A 21 -5.96 -12.40 -12.83
CA PRO A 21 -7.19 -11.72 -13.19
C PRO A 21 -7.28 -10.41 -12.39
N ALA A 22 -7.54 -9.31 -13.08
CA ALA A 22 -7.90 -8.05 -12.44
C ALA A 22 -9.13 -8.25 -11.55
N PRO A 23 -9.21 -7.62 -10.37
CA PRO A 23 -10.36 -7.77 -9.48
C PRO A 23 -11.64 -7.36 -10.22
N SER A 24 -12.64 -8.24 -10.18
CA SER A 24 -13.96 -8.03 -10.81
C SER A 24 -14.59 -6.73 -10.31
N ALA A 25 -15.13 -5.95 -11.25
CA ALA A 25 -15.58 -4.55 -11.13
C ALA A 25 -16.74 -4.25 -10.14
N GLY A 26 -17.05 -5.13 -9.19
CA GLY A 26 -18.15 -4.98 -8.23
C GLY A 26 -17.81 -4.26 -6.92
N GLY A 27 -16.54 -4.22 -6.50
CA GLY A 27 -16.13 -3.74 -5.15
C GLY A 27 -15.38 -2.39 -5.10
N LEU A 28 -15.37 -1.63 -6.19
CA LEU A 28 -14.49 -0.46 -6.39
C LEU A 28 -15.25 0.87 -6.65
N ARG A 29 -16.58 0.92 -6.45
CA ARG A 29 -17.33 2.19 -6.60
C ARG A 29 -16.95 3.14 -5.44
N GLY A 30 -16.63 4.40 -5.78
CA GLY A 30 -16.35 5.45 -4.79
C GLY A 30 -14.90 5.54 -4.29
N LEU A 31 -13.97 4.71 -4.79
CA LEU A 31 -12.54 4.84 -4.45
C LEU A 31 -11.95 6.13 -5.01
N ASP A 32 -11.08 6.78 -4.22
CA ASP A 32 -10.30 7.90 -4.72
C ASP A 32 -9.35 7.44 -5.85
N ARG A 33 -9.33 8.18 -6.96
CA ARG A 33 -8.54 7.87 -8.16
C ARG A 33 -7.03 7.79 -7.91
N HIS A 34 -6.53 8.41 -6.84
CA HIS A 34 -5.12 8.40 -6.49
C HIS A 34 -4.72 7.11 -5.75
N LEU A 35 -5.67 6.22 -5.44
CA LEU A 35 -5.43 4.88 -4.90
C LEU A 35 -5.00 3.89 -5.99
N VAL A 36 -3.92 4.25 -6.70
CA VAL A 36 -3.40 3.54 -7.88
C VAL A 36 -3.09 2.07 -7.61
N SER A 37 -2.63 1.71 -6.40
CA SER A 37 -2.36 0.30 -6.04
C SER A 37 -3.62 -0.56 -5.99
N LEU A 38 -4.80 0.05 -5.89
CA LEU A 38 -6.11 -0.62 -5.85
C LEU A 38 -6.88 -0.48 -7.17
N VAL A 39 -6.90 0.74 -7.73
CA VAL A 39 -7.71 1.09 -8.90
C VAL A 39 -7.00 0.77 -10.22
N ALA A 40 -5.67 0.98 -10.28
CA ALA A 40 -4.87 0.74 -11.48
C ALA A 40 -3.52 0.09 -11.13
N PRO A 41 -3.50 -1.16 -10.60
CA PRO A 41 -2.27 -1.78 -10.11
C PRO A 41 -1.17 -1.85 -11.18
N ALA A 42 -1.50 -1.99 -12.46
CA ALA A 42 -0.50 -2.04 -13.53
C ALA A 42 0.06 -0.66 -13.96
N SER A 43 -0.33 0.44 -13.31
CA SER A 43 0.11 1.79 -13.69
C SER A 43 1.56 2.07 -13.31
N PHE A 44 2.13 3.11 -13.92
CA PHE A 44 3.45 3.63 -13.61
C PHE A 44 3.54 4.09 -12.15
N GLU A 45 2.52 4.79 -11.67
CA GLU A 45 2.44 5.29 -10.31
C GLU A 45 2.37 4.15 -9.29
N ALA A 46 1.65 3.06 -9.62
CA ALA A 46 1.58 1.86 -8.79
C ALA A 46 2.93 1.11 -8.72
N GLU A 47 3.78 1.20 -9.76
CA GLU A 47 5.13 0.64 -9.74
C GLU A 47 5.99 1.24 -8.61
N HIS A 48 5.87 2.55 -8.34
CA HIS A 48 6.58 3.18 -7.24
C HIS A 48 6.20 2.60 -5.87
N TYR A 49 4.94 2.24 -5.68
CA TYR A 49 4.49 1.56 -4.45
C TYR A 49 4.94 0.10 -4.39
N ARG A 50 5.05 -0.61 -5.52
CA ARG A 50 5.69 -1.93 -5.58
C ARG A 50 7.18 -1.87 -5.22
N MET A 51 7.90 -0.89 -5.74
CA MET A 51 9.30 -0.66 -5.37
C MET A 51 9.44 -0.34 -3.87
N LEU A 52 8.52 0.46 -3.31
CA LEU A 52 8.49 0.74 -1.87
C LEU A 52 8.26 -0.55 -1.06
N ARG A 53 7.28 -1.37 -1.46
CA ARG A 53 7.05 -2.69 -0.85
C ARG A 53 8.31 -3.55 -0.88
N ALA A 54 8.98 -3.71 -2.03
CA ALA A 54 10.17 -4.56 -2.15
C ALA A 54 11.30 -4.11 -1.19
N ARG A 55 11.46 -2.79 -0.99
CA ARG A 55 12.42 -2.23 -0.02
C ARG A 55 12.05 -2.49 1.43
N LEU A 56 10.76 -2.63 1.73
CA LEU A 56 10.29 -2.95 3.09
C LEU A 56 10.45 -4.44 3.37
N GLU A 57 10.07 -5.29 2.41
CA GLU A 57 10.27 -6.74 2.44
C GLU A 57 11.76 -7.09 2.68
N SER A 58 12.68 -6.47 1.94
CA SER A 58 14.13 -6.73 2.10
C SER A 58 14.69 -6.31 3.46
N ARG A 59 13.98 -5.46 4.22
CA ARG A 59 14.38 -5.06 5.58
C ARG A 59 13.81 -5.99 6.65
N GLN A 60 12.69 -6.65 6.36
CA GLN A 60 12.05 -7.57 7.29
C GLN A 60 12.92 -8.82 7.55
N GLU A 61 13.75 -9.21 6.60
CA GLU A 61 14.68 -10.33 6.72
C GLU A 61 15.76 -10.13 7.81
N GLY A 62 15.99 -8.89 8.26
CA GLY A 62 16.99 -8.57 9.30
C GLY A 62 16.43 -7.97 10.61
N LYS A 63 15.20 -7.44 10.61
CA LYS A 63 14.47 -6.91 11.78
C LYS A 63 12.97 -7.17 11.60
N ALA A 64 12.24 -7.49 12.65
CA ALA A 64 10.78 -7.65 12.59
C ALA A 64 10.07 -6.31 12.29
N LEU A 65 10.00 -5.93 11.01
CA LEU A 65 9.32 -4.74 10.51
C LEU A 65 7.89 -5.11 10.13
N GLN A 66 7.01 -5.21 11.13
CA GLN A 66 5.63 -5.65 10.95
C GLN A 66 4.65 -4.47 11.02
N VAL A 67 4.85 -3.56 11.97
CA VAL A 67 4.01 -2.37 12.16
C VAL A 67 4.74 -1.13 11.64
N ILE A 68 4.22 -0.54 10.57
CA ILE A 68 4.80 0.60 9.87
C ILE A 68 3.85 1.79 9.99
N ALA A 69 4.29 2.83 10.71
CA ALA A 69 3.58 4.11 10.72
C ALA A 69 3.95 4.92 9.47
N VAL A 70 2.93 5.49 8.83
CA VAL A 70 3.06 6.45 7.75
C VAL A 70 2.60 7.80 8.27
N THR A 71 3.52 8.76 8.31
CA THR A 71 3.25 10.11 8.81
C THR A 71 3.78 11.16 7.85
N SER A 72 3.64 12.43 8.21
CA SER A 72 4.24 13.56 7.52
C SER A 72 4.63 14.65 8.50
N ALA A 73 5.42 15.63 8.04
CA ALA A 73 5.71 16.80 8.86
C ALA A 73 4.44 17.64 9.09
N THR A 74 3.60 17.80 8.05
CA THR A 74 2.41 18.65 8.11
C THR A 74 1.20 18.03 7.41
N ILE A 75 0.05 18.69 7.53
CA ILE A 75 -1.22 18.29 6.91
C ILE A 75 -1.12 18.44 5.39
N GLY A 76 -1.66 17.47 4.64
CA GLY A 76 -1.79 17.57 3.19
C GLY A 76 -0.58 17.08 2.40
N ASP A 77 0.42 16.47 3.05
CA ASP A 77 1.59 15.88 2.38
C ASP A 77 1.26 14.57 1.63
N GLY A 78 0.07 14.01 1.84
CA GLY A 78 -0.40 12.77 1.19
C GLY A 78 -0.08 11.49 1.96
N LYS A 79 0.13 11.60 3.28
CA LYS A 79 0.35 10.47 4.20
C LYS A 79 -0.71 9.37 4.07
N THR A 80 -2.00 9.71 4.09
CA THR A 80 -3.09 8.74 4.02
C THR A 80 -3.17 8.04 2.67
N THR A 81 -3.04 8.78 1.57
CA THR A 81 -2.99 8.20 0.22
C THR A 81 -1.79 7.26 0.06
N THR A 82 -0.64 7.64 0.62
CA THR A 82 0.56 6.81 0.64
C THR A 82 0.36 5.56 1.48
N ALA A 83 -0.27 5.67 2.65
CA ALA A 83 -0.58 4.54 3.54
C ALA A 83 -1.51 3.53 2.86
N ILE A 84 -2.60 4.00 2.23
CA ILE A 84 -3.54 3.13 1.52
C ILE A 84 -2.87 2.44 0.33
N ASN A 85 -2.10 3.18 -0.48
CA ASN A 85 -1.42 2.60 -1.63
C ASN A 85 -0.30 1.62 -1.24
N LEU A 86 0.41 1.88 -0.13
CA LEU A 86 1.38 0.94 0.44
C LEU A 86 0.69 -0.34 0.90
N ALA A 87 -0.40 -0.22 1.68
CA ALA A 87 -1.18 -1.38 2.13
C ALA A 87 -1.74 -2.17 0.94
N GLY A 88 -2.23 -1.49 -0.10
CA GLY A 88 -2.68 -2.10 -1.34
C GLY A 88 -1.55 -2.84 -2.08
N ALA A 89 -0.35 -2.27 -2.16
CA ALA A 89 0.80 -2.91 -2.79
C ALA A 89 1.29 -4.14 -2.02
N LEU A 90 1.30 -4.08 -0.68
CA LEU A 90 1.56 -5.23 0.19
C LEU A 90 0.52 -6.33 -0.01
N ALA A 91 -0.76 -5.98 -0.09
CA ALA A 91 -1.87 -6.92 -0.25
C ALA A 91 -1.94 -7.57 -1.65
N GLN A 92 -1.13 -7.11 -2.61
CA GLN A 92 -0.98 -7.79 -3.92
C GLN A 92 -0.20 -9.10 -3.79
N ALA A 93 0.60 -9.29 -2.73
CA ALA A 93 1.16 -10.60 -2.39
C ALA A 93 0.04 -11.48 -1.80
N ARG A 94 -0.21 -12.65 -2.40
CA ARG A 94 -1.35 -13.51 -2.04
C ARG A 94 -1.19 -14.15 -0.67
N GLU A 95 0.03 -14.23 -0.19
CA GLU A 95 0.39 -14.85 1.08
C GLU A 95 0.42 -13.82 2.22
N ALA A 96 0.49 -12.52 1.91
CA ALA A 96 0.60 -11.46 2.89
C ALA A 96 -0.78 -11.03 3.40
N ARG A 97 -1.00 -11.17 4.71
CA ARG A 97 -2.16 -10.61 5.41
C ARG A 97 -1.83 -9.19 5.83
N VAL A 98 -2.55 -8.21 5.27
CA VAL A 98 -2.27 -6.79 5.51
C VAL A 98 -3.41 -6.14 6.28
N LEU A 99 -3.08 -5.35 7.30
CA LEU A 99 -4.02 -4.48 8.00
C LEU A 99 -3.65 -3.01 7.74
N LEU A 100 -4.61 -2.24 7.25
CA LEU A 100 -4.52 -0.78 7.24
C LEU A 100 -5.28 -0.22 8.44
N VAL A 101 -4.63 0.62 9.25
CA VAL A 101 -5.20 1.26 10.44
C VAL A 101 -5.26 2.77 10.24
N ASP A 102 -6.43 3.38 10.41
CA ASP A 102 -6.58 4.83 10.48
C ASP A 102 -6.47 5.29 11.94
N ALA A 103 -5.27 5.73 12.34
CA ALA A 103 -4.99 6.24 13.67
C ALA A 103 -5.00 7.78 13.75
N ASP A 104 -5.37 8.47 12.66
CA ASP A 104 -5.63 9.92 12.68
C ASP A 104 -7.06 10.17 13.20
N LEU A 105 -7.24 9.97 14.50
CA LEU A 105 -8.52 10.19 15.18
C LEU A 105 -8.95 11.67 15.20
N ARG A 106 -8.13 12.60 14.68
CA ARG A 106 -8.47 14.02 14.57
C ARG A 106 -9.10 14.34 13.23
N ARG A 107 -8.55 13.79 12.14
CA ARG A 107 -9.02 14.01 10.77
C ARG A 107 -8.96 12.69 9.98
N PRO A 108 -9.78 11.69 10.35
CA PRO A 108 -9.74 10.40 9.68
C PRO A 108 -10.20 10.56 8.23
N SER A 109 -9.52 9.87 7.32
CA SER A 109 -9.83 9.97 5.90
C SER A 109 -9.67 8.67 5.13
N VAL A 110 -9.22 7.58 5.78
CA VAL A 110 -9.08 6.27 5.13
C VAL A 110 -10.44 5.77 4.65
N ALA A 111 -11.47 5.84 5.49
CA ALA A 111 -12.80 5.36 5.15
C ALA A 111 -13.40 6.09 3.93
N LEU A 112 -13.23 7.41 3.88
CA LEU A 112 -13.68 8.25 2.78
C LEU A 112 -12.93 7.94 1.48
N GLN A 113 -11.60 7.84 1.53
CA GLN A 113 -10.79 7.50 0.35
C GLN A 113 -11.09 6.09 -0.18
N LEU A 114 -11.44 5.16 0.71
CA LEU A 114 -11.84 3.80 0.36
C LEU A 114 -13.31 3.65 -0.05
N GLY A 115 -14.07 4.74 -0.10
CA GLY A 115 -15.49 4.74 -0.48
C GLY A 115 -16.33 3.81 0.40
N LEU A 116 -16.06 3.75 1.70
CA LEU A 116 -16.84 2.93 2.63
C LEU A 116 -18.22 3.56 2.87
N ASP A 117 -19.27 2.73 2.83
CA ASP A 117 -20.66 3.16 3.02
C ASP A 117 -20.90 3.71 4.44
N ASP A 118 -20.25 3.13 5.45
CA ASP A 118 -20.29 3.58 6.83
C ASP A 118 -18.90 4.06 7.31
N PRO A 119 -18.53 5.32 7.01
CA PRO A 119 -17.23 5.86 7.40
C PRO A 119 -17.11 6.14 8.90
N ARG A 120 -18.21 6.04 9.66
CA ARG A 120 -18.25 6.23 11.13
C ARG A 120 -18.75 4.99 11.87
N GLY A 121 -18.70 3.83 11.23
CA GLY A 121 -18.96 2.55 11.86
C GLY A 121 -17.97 2.26 12.99
N ALA A 122 -18.14 1.13 13.67
CA ALA A 122 -17.22 0.76 14.75
C ALA A 122 -15.78 0.59 14.21
N GLY A 123 -14.81 1.24 14.86
CA GLY A 123 -13.41 1.23 14.44
C GLY A 123 -12.41 1.24 15.60
N LEU A 124 -11.23 1.81 15.35
CA LEU A 124 -10.12 1.87 16.31
C LEU A 124 -10.52 2.52 17.63
N ALA A 125 -11.16 3.70 17.59
CA ALA A 125 -11.58 4.40 18.79
C ALA A 125 -12.59 3.56 19.59
N ASP A 126 -13.53 2.90 18.92
CA ASP A 126 -14.52 2.04 19.56
C ASP A 126 -13.88 0.83 20.24
N ALA A 127 -12.87 0.21 19.62
CA ALA A 127 -12.14 -0.93 20.20
C ALA A 127 -11.19 -0.53 21.34
N ILE A 128 -10.74 0.74 21.35
CA ILE A 128 -9.97 1.31 22.46
C ILE A 128 -10.86 1.57 23.67
N LEU A 129 -12.05 2.15 23.44
CA LEU A 129 -12.94 2.63 24.51
C LEU A 129 -13.83 1.53 25.09
N ASP A 130 -14.09 0.47 24.34
CA ASP A 130 -14.93 -0.66 24.76
C ASP A 130 -14.07 -1.93 24.91
N PRO A 131 -13.70 -2.32 26.15
CA PRO A 131 -12.82 -3.49 26.40
C PRO A 131 -13.38 -4.82 25.89
N GLU A 132 -14.71 -4.95 25.85
CA GLU A 132 -15.41 -6.17 25.41
C GLU A 132 -15.43 -6.30 23.89
N ARG A 133 -15.20 -5.19 23.17
CA ARG A 133 -15.14 -5.21 21.70
C ARG A 133 -13.80 -5.80 21.25
N SER A 134 -13.87 -6.90 20.49
CA SER A 134 -12.69 -7.52 19.90
C SER A 134 -12.18 -6.75 18.69
N LEU A 135 -10.87 -6.82 18.43
CA LEU A 135 -10.24 -6.21 17.26
C LEU A 135 -10.87 -6.73 15.95
N GLU A 136 -11.09 -8.04 15.86
CA GLU A 136 -11.62 -8.69 14.66
C GLU A 136 -13.04 -8.22 14.33
N SER A 137 -13.84 -7.85 15.34
CA SER A 137 -15.21 -7.38 15.14
C SER A 137 -15.30 -6.00 14.48
N VAL A 138 -14.22 -5.22 14.51
CA VAL A 138 -14.14 -3.86 13.94
C VAL A 138 -13.27 -3.79 12.70
N ILE A 139 -12.72 -4.91 12.23
CA ILE A 139 -11.93 -4.98 11.00
C ILE A 139 -12.87 -5.24 9.82
N LEU A 140 -12.86 -4.33 8.85
CA LEU A 140 -13.53 -4.48 7.58
C LEU A 140 -12.63 -5.22 6.59
N ARG A 141 -13.02 -6.42 6.17
CA ARG A 141 -12.27 -7.20 5.17
C ARG A 141 -12.64 -6.75 3.76
N ARG A 142 -11.65 -6.40 2.94
CA ARG A 142 -11.84 -5.98 1.54
C ARG A 142 -11.52 -7.11 0.56
N LEU A 143 -12.37 -8.13 0.50
CA LEU A 143 -12.23 -9.19 -0.51
C LEU A 143 -12.46 -8.64 -1.93
N PRO A 144 -11.72 -9.12 -2.96
CA PRO A 144 -10.77 -10.25 -2.94
C PRO A 144 -9.35 -9.91 -2.50
N LEU A 145 -9.08 -8.70 -2.01
CA LEU A 145 -7.76 -8.33 -1.51
C LEU A 145 -7.52 -8.91 -0.12
N ASN A 146 -6.29 -9.32 0.18
CA ASN A 146 -5.87 -9.74 1.53
C ASN A 146 -5.64 -8.53 2.45
N LEU A 147 -6.60 -7.60 2.44
CA LEU A 147 -6.53 -6.32 3.11
C LEU A 147 -7.68 -6.20 4.13
N GLY A 148 -7.32 -6.18 5.40
CA GLY A 148 -8.17 -5.69 6.48
C GLY A 148 -8.04 -4.18 6.62
N VAL A 149 -9.14 -3.51 6.96
CA VAL A 149 -9.18 -2.07 7.22
C VAL A 149 -9.79 -1.84 8.59
N LEU A 150 -9.02 -1.22 9.47
CA LEU A 150 -9.48 -0.70 10.75
C LEU A 150 -9.61 0.81 10.63
N THR A 151 -10.83 1.30 10.42
CA THR A 151 -11.11 2.73 10.35
C THR A 151 -10.95 3.40 11.71
N ALA A 152 -10.88 4.72 11.78
CA ALA A 152 -10.82 5.45 13.06
C ALA A 152 -12.06 5.19 13.93
N GLY A 153 -13.20 4.95 13.29
CA GLY A 153 -14.48 4.68 13.95
C GLY A 153 -15.17 5.94 14.42
N ARG A 154 -16.00 5.82 15.46
CA ARG A 154 -16.65 7.00 16.07
C ARG A 154 -15.62 7.86 16.78
N LEU A 155 -15.52 9.12 16.36
CA LEU A 155 -14.52 10.04 16.90
C LEU A 155 -14.75 10.28 18.39
N PRO A 156 -13.74 10.01 19.24
CA PRO A 156 -13.85 10.27 20.66
C PRO A 156 -13.80 11.78 20.93
N PRO A 157 -14.38 12.26 22.03
CA PRO A 157 -14.28 13.67 22.42
C PRO A 157 -12.83 14.11 22.70
N ALA A 158 -11.98 13.18 23.14
CA ALA A 158 -10.56 13.41 23.43
C ALA A 158 -9.66 12.38 22.69
N PRO A 159 -9.28 12.64 21.42
CA PRO A 159 -8.45 11.73 20.62
C PRO A 159 -7.13 11.34 21.26
N TYR A 160 -6.43 12.31 21.87
CA TYR A 160 -5.13 12.07 22.50
C TYR A 160 -5.22 11.10 23.69
N GLU A 161 -6.23 11.25 24.55
CA GLU A 161 -6.42 10.37 25.70
C GLU A 161 -6.83 8.96 25.27
N ALA A 162 -7.65 8.83 24.22
CA ALA A 162 -7.96 7.53 23.64
C ALA A 162 -6.67 6.82 23.17
N LEU A 163 -5.79 7.52 22.42
CA LEU A 163 -4.52 6.95 21.95
C LEU A 163 -3.52 6.62 23.08
N LYS A 164 -3.64 7.27 24.24
CA LYS A 164 -2.80 6.99 25.42
C LYS A 164 -3.21 5.72 26.16
N SER A 165 -4.43 5.22 25.93
CA SER A 165 -4.96 4.03 26.59
C SER A 165 -4.04 2.81 26.41
N PRO A 166 -3.75 2.03 27.48
CA PRO A 166 -3.03 0.77 27.37
C PRO A 166 -3.72 -0.24 26.44
N ARG A 167 -5.04 -0.11 26.26
CA ARG A 167 -5.81 -0.94 25.32
C ARG A 167 -5.28 -0.85 23.90
N LEU A 168 -4.78 0.30 23.47
CA LEU A 168 -4.18 0.46 22.13
C LEU A 168 -3.00 -0.49 21.93
N GLY A 169 -2.13 -0.63 22.92
CA GLY A 169 -1.02 -1.59 22.87
C GLY A 169 -1.51 -3.02 22.75
N ALA A 170 -2.52 -3.40 23.53
CA ALA A 170 -3.12 -4.74 23.46
C ALA A 170 -3.74 -5.02 22.07
N LEU A 171 -4.38 -4.03 21.44
CA LEU A 171 -4.91 -4.14 20.08
C LEU A 171 -3.80 -4.31 19.05
N PHE A 172 -2.69 -3.58 19.15
CA PHE A 172 -1.54 -3.79 18.26
C PHE A 172 -0.91 -5.17 18.43
N GLU A 173 -0.78 -5.66 19.67
CA GLU A 173 -0.31 -7.03 19.91
C GLU A 173 -1.25 -8.09 19.35
N GLN A 174 -2.58 -7.87 19.42
CA GLN A 174 -3.54 -8.73 18.73
C GLN A 174 -3.35 -8.66 17.21
N ALA A 175 -3.23 -7.47 16.63
CA ALA A 175 -3.01 -7.29 15.21
C ALA A 175 -1.74 -8.00 14.73
N ARG A 176 -0.65 -7.94 15.50
CA ARG A 176 0.63 -8.62 15.20
C ARG A 176 0.51 -10.13 15.10
N ARG A 177 -0.46 -10.75 15.78
CA ARG A 177 -0.71 -12.19 15.67
C ARG A 177 -1.52 -12.55 14.42
N LEU A 178 -2.30 -11.61 13.91
CA LEU A 178 -3.27 -11.85 12.83
C LEU A 178 -2.75 -11.45 11.44
N PHE A 179 -1.83 -10.49 11.37
CA PHE A 179 -1.39 -9.86 10.13
C PHE A 179 0.13 -9.89 9.98
N ASP A 180 0.61 -10.06 8.76
CA ASP A 180 2.05 -10.06 8.44
C ASP A 180 2.58 -8.63 8.27
N TYR A 181 1.70 -7.70 7.87
CA TYR A 181 1.98 -6.27 7.80
C TYR A 181 0.83 -5.44 8.36
N ILE A 182 1.16 -4.40 9.13
CA ILE A 182 0.22 -3.46 9.72
C ILE A 182 0.68 -2.05 9.33
N VAL A 183 -0.02 -1.43 8.40
CA VAL A 183 0.24 -0.06 7.95
C VAL A 183 -0.66 0.89 8.74
N VAL A 184 -0.07 1.84 9.45
CA VAL A 184 -0.79 2.78 10.32
C VAL A 184 -0.73 4.17 9.70
N ASP A 185 -1.86 4.71 9.24
CA ASP A 185 -1.98 6.13 8.91
C ASP A 185 -2.03 6.93 10.21
N THR A 186 -1.10 7.87 10.39
CA THR A 186 -0.96 8.63 11.63
C THR A 186 -1.13 10.12 11.38
N PRO A 187 -1.57 10.92 12.37
CA PRO A 187 -1.59 12.37 12.21
C PRO A 187 -0.16 12.93 11.98
N PRO A 188 -0.03 14.14 11.43
CA PRO A 188 1.28 14.75 11.18
C PRO A 188 2.08 15.00 12.46
N LEU A 189 3.40 14.90 12.38
CA LEU A 189 4.34 14.94 13.52
C LEU A 189 4.44 16.31 14.21
N VAL A 190 4.51 17.39 13.43
CA VAL A 190 4.79 18.72 13.97
C VAL A 190 3.62 19.34 14.74
N PRO A 191 2.38 19.36 14.20
CA PRO A 191 1.30 20.10 14.85
C PRO A 191 0.66 19.38 16.04
N VAL A 192 0.82 18.05 16.16
CA VAL A 192 0.15 17.28 17.23
C VAL A 192 1.06 16.16 17.78
N PRO A 193 0.97 15.88 19.10
CA PRO A 193 1.85 14.90 19.76
C PRO A 193 1.44 13.43 19.52
N ASP A 194 0.24 13.19 18.98
CA ASP A 194 -0.38 11.88 18.81
C ASP A 194 0.52 10.84 18.13
N CYS A 195 1.27 11.25 17.08
CA CYS A 195 2.18 10.33 16.38
C CYS A 195 3.31 9.80 17.28
N ARG A 196 3.73 10.56 18.30
CA ARG A 196 4.75 10.12 19.26
C ARG A 196 4.22 9.06 20.22
N LEU A 197 2.93 9.09 20.55
CA LEU A 197 2.29 8.00 21.31
C LEU A 197 2.26 6.72 20.48
N LEU A 198 1.83 6.83 19.22
CA LEU A 198 1.80 5.72 18.28
C LEU A 198 3.18 5.11 18.02
N ALA A 199 4.23 5.94 18.03
CA ALA A 199 5.61 5.51 17.82
C ALA A 199 6.07 4.41 18.80
N ARG A 200 5.42 4.25 19.96
CA ARG A 200 5.71 3.19 20.94
C ARG A 200 5.34 1.79 20.43
N TRP A 201 4.32 1.70 19.57
CA TRP A 201 3.72 0.44 19.12
C TRP A 201 4.14 0.04 17.71
N VAL A 202 4.87 0.91 17.01
CA VAL A 202 5.36 0.68 15.66
C VAL A 202 6.84 0.29 15.63
N ASP A 203 7.20 -0.50 14.63
CA ASP A 203 8.57 -0.98 14.39
C ASP A 203 9.35 0.02 13.52
N GLY A 204 8.64 0.69 12.60
CA GLY A 204 9.22 1.63 11.67
C GLY A 204 8.30 2.80 11.35
N LEU A 205 8.92 3.92 10.97
CA LEU A 205 8.27 5.19 10.66
C LEU A 205 8.70 5.67 9.27
N LEU A 206 7.74 5.73 8.37
CA LEU A 206 7.88 6.22 7.00
C LEU A 206 7.37 7.66 6.92
N MET A 207 8.26 8.59 6.63
CA MET A 207 7.89 10.01 6.50
C MET A 207 7.50 10.34 5.07
N VAL A 208 6.33 10.93 4.88
CA VAL A 208 5.84 11.42 3.60
C VAL A 208 6.07 12.93 3.51
N VAL A 209 6.64 13.36 2.40
CA VAL A 209 6.97 14.77 2.12
C VAL A 209 6.34 15.13 0.77
N ALA A 210 5.49 16.16 0.73
CA ALA A 210 4.98 16.64 -0.55
C ALA A 210 6.07 17.42 -1.30
N ALA A 211 6.47 16.88 -2.44
CA ALA A 211 7.45 17.49 -3.33
C ALA A 211 7.01 18.90 -3.72
N HIS A 212 7.97 19.84 -3.67
CA HIS A 212 7.77 21.25 -4.01
C HIS A 212 6.73 22.00 -3.14
N ARG A 213 6.19 21.38 -2.08
CA ARG A 213 5.19 22.00 -1.19
C ARG A 213 5.65 22.06 0.26
N THR A 214 6.22 20.99 0.79
CA THR A 214 6.66 20.96 2.20
C THR A 214 8.02 21.66 2.34
N PRO A 215 8.13 22.74 3.13
CA PRO A 215 9.40 23.41 3.39
C PRO A 215 10.40 22.47 4.05
N ARG A 216 11.67 22.53 3.63
CA ARG A 216 12.77 21.72 4.18
C ARG A 216 12.86 21.83 5.71
N LYS A 217 12.72 23.03 6.27
CA LYS A 217 12.76 23.26 7.72
C LYS A 217 11.71 22.45 8.49
N LEU A 218 10.49 22.32 7.95
CA LEU A 218 9.45 21.51 8.58
C LEU A 218 9.76 20.02 8.50
N VAL A 219 10.40 19.57 7.42
CA VAL A 219 10.86 18.17 7.31
C VAL A 219 11.95 17.89 8.34
N GLU A 220 12.94 18.78 8.48
CA GLU A 220 13.99 18.67 9.49
C GLU A 220 13.42 18.65 10.91
N GLU A 221 12.47 19.55 11.21
CA GLU A 221 11.75 19.55 12.49
C GLU A 221 11.02 18.23 12.74
N GLY A 222 10.27 17.73 11.75
CA GLY A 222 9.59 16.45 11.85
C GLY A 222 10.56 15.28 12.09
N LEU A 223 11.70 15.24 11.39
CA LEU A 223 12.71 14.19 11.56
C LEU A 223 13.36 14.24 12.94
N ASN A 224 13.56 15.43 13.51
CA ASN A 224 14.09 15.58 14.87
C ASN A 224 13.13 15.06 15.96
N LEU A 225 11.84 14.90 15.65
CA LEU A 225 10.85 14.30 16.55
C LEU A 225 10.79 12.77 16.47
N VAL A 226 11.43 12.17 15.47
CA VAL A 226 11.42 10.73 15.22
C VAL A 226 12.68 10.09 15.78
N ASP A 227 12.53 8.94 16.44
CA ASP A 227 13.66 8.11 16.83
C ASP A 227 14.40 7.63 15.56
N PRO A 228 15.68 7.99 15.36
CA PRO A 228 16.45 7.56 14.20
C PRO A 228 16.50 6.05 14.01
N ALA A 229 16.40 5.26 15.09
CA ALA A 229 16.37 3.81 15.03
C ALA A 229 15.08 3.25 14.39
N LYS A 230 13.99 4.02 14.43
CA LYS A 230 12.69 3.69 13.82
C LYS A 230 12.46 4.36 12.47
N ALA A 231 13.26 5.37 12.11
CA ALA A 231 13.12 6.02 10.81
C ALA A 231 13.50 5.06 9.67
N ILE A 232 12.51 4.54 8.93
CA ILE A 232 12.77 3.59 7.84
C ILE A 232 12.98 4.28 6.50
N GLY A 233 12.49 5.50 6.31
CA GLY A 233 12.78 6.25 5.10
C GLY A 233 11.84 7.43 4.87
N VAL A 234 12.02 8.06 3.71
CA VAL A 234 11.25 9.21 3.24
C VAL A 234 10.62 8.88 1.89
N VAL A 235 9.35 9.22 1.71
CA VAL A 235 8.62 9.16 0.44
C VAL A 235 8.35 10.58 -0.03
N PHE A 236 8.81 10.91 -1.23
CA PHE A 236 8.43 12.15 -1.90
C PHE A 236 7.14 11.93 -2.68
N ASN A 237 6.08 12.61 -2.26
CA ASN A 237 4.76 12.54 -2.88
C ASN A 237 4.53 13.72 -3.82
N GLY A 238 3.91 13.50 -4.97
CA GLY A 238 3.59 14.56 -5.94
C GLY A 238 4.79 15.07 -6.74
N GLU A 239 5.90 14.32 -6.79
CA GLU A 239 7.04 14.67 -7.63
C GLU A 239 6.65 14.52 -9.11
N ARG A 240 6.68 15.63 -9.85
CA ARG A 240 6.46 15.62 -11.31
C ARG A 240 7.79 15.33 -12.00
N ARG A 241 8.33 14.11 -11.85
CA ARG A 241 9.46 13.72 -12.70
C ARG A 241 8.94 13.58 -14.13
N SER A 242 9.56 14.33 -15.05
CA SER A 242 9.48 14.05 -16.47
C SER A 242 9.76 12.57 -16.69
N ARG A 243 9.10 11.95 -17.67
CA ARG A 243 9.26 10.56 -18.12
C ARG A 243 10.68 10.33 -18.64
N SER A 244 11.68 10.50 -17.79
CA SER A 244 13.10 10.39 -18.10
C SER A 244 13.33 9.03 -18.74
N GLY A 245 14.00 9.03 -19.90
CA GLY A 245 14.06 7.92 -20.84
C GLY A 245 14.49 6.58 -20.23
N TYR A 246 15.16 6.60 -19.08
CA TYR A 246 15.54 5.42 -18.32
C TYR A 246 14.34 4.60 -17.80
N TYR A 247 13.31 5.26 -17.24
CA TYR A 247 12.09 4.57 -16.78
C TYR A 247 11.17 4.19 -17.94
N GLY A 248 11.14 5.00 -19.01
CA GLY A 248 10.40 4.68 -20.24
C GLY A 248 10.93 3.43 -20.94
N TYR A 249 12.24 3.21 -20.90
CA TYR A 249 12.90 2.04 -21.48
C TYR A 249 12.53 0.75 -20.75
N TYR A 250 12.60 0.72 -19.40
CA TYR A 250 12.20 -0.46 -18.62
C TYR A 250 10.72 -0.84 -18.80
N HIS A 251 9.83 0.15 -18.91
CA HIS A 251 8.41 -0.13 -19.20
C HIS A 251 8.17 -0.68 -20.62
N ALA A 252 9.05 -0.38 -21.59
CA ALA A 252 8.98 -0.98 -22.92
C ALA A 252 9.43 -2.44 -22.94
N TYR A 253 10.35 -2.84 -22.04
CA TYR A 253 10.84 -4.22 -21.93
C TYR A 253 9.80 -5.19 -21.34
N GLY A 254 8.99 -4.74 -20.38
CA GLY A 254 7.96 -5.59 -19.74
C GLY A 254 6.67 -5.73 -20.56
N ARG A 255 6.58 -5.10 -21.73
CA ARG A 255 5.39 -5.15 -22.57
C ARG A 255 5.56 -6.30 -23.57
N PRO A 256 4.77 -7.40 -23.49
CA PRO A 256 4.85 -8.46 -24.49
C PRO A 256 4.62 -7.85 -25.87
N PRO A 257 5.37 -8.27 -26.91
CA PRO A 257 5.24 -7.72 -28.25
C PRO A 257 3.77 -7.83 -28.67
N GLY A 258 3.10 -6.68 -28.75
CA GLY A 258 1.71 -6.61 -29.13
C GLY A 258 1.58 -7.26 -30.50
N ARG A 259 0.69 -8.25 -30.62
CA ARG A 259 0.32 -8.86 -31.90
C ARG A 259 0.10 -7.74 -32.91
N ALA A 260 1.04 -7.59 -33.83
CA ALA A 260 0.88 -6.73 -34.98
C ALA A 260 -0.44 -7.15 -35.64
N ARG A 261 -1.44 -6.28 -35.62
CA ARG A 261 -2.62 -6.44 -36.46
C ARG A 261 -2.07 -6.47 -37.88
N ARG A 262 -2.01 -7.66 -38.48
CA ARG A 262 -1.83 -7.82 -39.93
C ARG A 262 -3.03 -7.14 -40.58
N SER A 263 -2.93 -5.84 -40.83
CA SER A 263 -3.77 -5.17 -41.79
C SER A 263 -3.44 -5.81 -43.14
N GLY A 264 -4.41 -6.55 -43.69
CA GLY A 264 -4.28 -7.28 -44.92
C GLY A 264 -3.71 -6.39 -46.03
N ALA A 265 -2.61 -6.83 -46.60
CA ALA A 265 -2.15 -6.35 -47.89
C ALA A 265 -3.27 -6.63 -48.90
N ARG A 266 -3.94 -5.57 -49.38
CA ARG A 266 -4.72 -5.65 -50.60
C ARG A 266 -3.71 -5.87 -51.73
N SER A 267 -3.77 -7.03 -52.36
CA SER A 267 -3.05 -7.31 -53.61
C SER A 267 -3.45 -6.29 -54.68
N PRO A 268 -2.50 -5.76 -55.47
CA PRO A 268 -2.83 -5.02 -56.68
C PRO A 268 -3.29 -6.02 -57.75
N ALA A 269 -4.50 -5.81 -58.28
CA ALA A 269 -4.96 -6.52 -59.46
C ALA A 269 -4.28 -5.91 -60.70
N HIS A 270 -3.39 -6.65 -61.34
CA HIS A 270 -2.96 -6.42 -62.71
C HIS A 270 -4.02 -7.02 -63.66
N ASP A 271 -4.73 -6.12 -64.33
CA ASP A 271 -4.79 -5.98 -65.79
C ASP A 271 -5.12 -7.20 -66.67
N THR A 272 -6.25 -7.13 -67.40
CA THR A 272 -6.30 -7.30 -68.87
C THR A 272 -7.72 -7.05 -69.42
N LEU A 273 -7.88 -6.06 -70.30
CA LEU A 273 -8.51 -6.14 -71.63
C LEU A 273 -8.92 -4.74 -72.16
N ARG A 274 -8.01 -4.11 -72.92
CA ARG A 274 -8.20 -3.84 -74.35
C ARG A 274 -6.86 -3.50 -75.00
#